data_AF-A0AAV4IL97-F1
#
_entry.id   AF-A0AAV4IL97-F1
#
_cell.length_a   1.000
_cell.length_b   1.000
_cell.length_c   1.000
_cell.angle_alpha   90.00
_cell.angle_beta   90.00
_cell.angle_gamma   90.00
#
_symmetry.space_group_name_H-M   'P 1'
#
loop_
_entity.id
_entity.type
_entity.pdbx_description
1 polymer ?
#
loop_
_entity_poly.entity_id
_entity_poly.type
_entity_poly.pdbx_seq_one_letter_code
_entity_poly.pdbx_strand_id
1 'polypeptide(L)'
;MFVPQVSFDITPSTVKEEHVPPPPTTPRLRDIQANVMKRLTTINRPIRVPERESRALSGKSLMTLARLIPEGLTLAVHLQLPDSTITGIGFDALSNNLNMSDVSYKILLYWKRKCKDKQLGAVKQLTSALREMSYHSIADAVLDCHQGHKEFTPDCVSHDELFARVAVKS
;
A
#
# COMPACT_ATOMS: atom_id res chain seq x y z
N MET A 1 25.84 -23.32 -55.01
CA MET A 1 26.58 -22.10 -54.62
C MET A 1 26.57 -21.15 -55.79
N PHE A 2 25.78 -20.08 -55.71
CA PHE A 2 25.77 -18.98 -56.65
C PHE A 2 25.41 -17.72 -55.85
N VAL A 3 26.33 -16.76 -55.81
CA VAL A 3 26.17 -15.46 -55.14
C VAL A 3 26.12 -14.42 -56.25
N PRO A 4 25.00 -13.73 -56.49
CA PRO A 4 24.97 -12.59 -57.40
C PRO A 4 25.41 -11.33 -56.65
N GLN A 5 26.46 -10.70 -57.17
CA GLN A 5 26.83 -9.33 -56.82
C GLN A 5 25.74 -8.37 -57.30
N VAL A 6 25.42 -7.38 -56.47
CA VAL A 6 24.54 -6.27 -56.82
C VAL A 6 25.41 -5.01 -56.92
N SER A 7 25.52 -4.47 -58.13
CA SER A 7 26.17 -3.18 -58.40
C SER A 7 25.27 -2.02 -57.94
N PHE A 8 25.91 -1.00 -57.35
CA PHE A 8 25.29 0.28 -57.02
C PHE A 8 25.50 1.26 -58.17
N ASP A 9 24.42 1.75 -58.76
CA ASP A 9 24.43 2.94 -59.60
C ASP A 9 23.67 4.07 -58.89
N ILE A 10 24.45 5.09 -58.52
CA ILE A 10 23.99 6.34 -57.90
C ILE A 10 23.66 7.30 -59.04
N THR A 11 22.41 7.77 -59.10
CA THR A 11 22.05 8.94 -59.91
C THR A 11 21.48 10.05 -59.02
N PRO A 12 21.82 11.33 -59.30
CA PRO A 12 21.58 12.45 -58.39
C PRO A 12 20.09 12.86 -58.41
N SER A 13 19.44 12.78 -57.26
CA SER A 13 18.05 13.22 -57.10
C SER A 13 17.95 14.74 -57.07
N THR A 14 17.06 15.21 -57.93
CA THR A 14 16.65 16.58 -58.17
C THR A 14 16.06 17.21 -56.91
N VAL A 15 16.50 18.41 -56.58
CA VAL A 15 15.96 19.28 -55.52
C VAL A 15 14.47 19.51 -55.78
N LYS A 16 13.61 19.13 -54.82
CA LYS A 16 12.20 19.53 -54.77
C LYS A 16 11.95 20.34 -53.51
N GLU A 17 11.36 21.51 -53.71
CA GLU A 17 10.97 22.51 -52.71
C GLU A 17 10.29 21.90 -51.49
N GLU A 18 10.79 22.33 -50.33
CA GLU A 18 10.26 22.05 -49.00
C GLU A 18 8.97 22.87 -48.80
N HIS A 19 7.82 22.23 -49.03
CA HIS A 19 6.52 22.78 -48.69
C HIS A 19 6.32 22.71 -47.17
N VAL A 20 6.63 23.80 -46.47
CA VAL A 20 6.36 23.93 -45.03
C VAL A 20 4.84 23.86 -44.82
N PRO A 21 4.32 22.95 -43.96
CA PRO A 21 2.89 22.90 -43.65
C PRO A 21 2.49 24.13 -42.80
N PRO A 22 1.27 24.67 -42.97
CA PRO A 22 0.81 25.81 -42.18
C PRO A 22 0.75 25.46 -40.68
N PRO A 23 1.04 26.44 -39.80
CA PRO A 23 1.07 26.20 -38.37
C PRO A 23 -0.31 25.76 -37.83
N PRO A 24 -0.35 24.86 -36.83
CA PRO A 24 -1.60 24.37 -36.27
C PRO A 24 -2.39 25.52 -35.64
N THR A 25 -3.63 25.69 -36.08
CA THR A 25 -4.57 26.65 -35.50
C THR A 25 -4.90 26.22 -34.08
N THR A 26 -4.55 27.05 -33.09
CA THR A 26 -4.90 26.77 -31.70
C THR A 26 -6.43 26.81 -31.55
N PRO A 27 -7.06 25.80 -30.92
CA PRO A 27 -8.48 25.84 -30.64
C PRO A 27 -8.75 27.00 -29.67
N ARG A 28 -9.56 27.98 -30.09
CA ARG A 28 -10.06 29.02 -29.20
C ARG A 28 -10.78 28.36 -28.03
N LEU A 29 -10.33 28.64 -26.81
CA LEU A 29 -11.03 28.30 -25.57
C LEU A 29 -12.45 28.88 -25.67
N ARG A 30 -13.44 28.00 -25.86
CA ARG A 30 -14.86 28.39 -25.78
C ARG A 30 -15.12 28.89 -24.37
N ASP A 31 -15.81 30.02 -24.25
CA ASP A 31 -16.22 30.59 -22.97
C ASP A 31 -16.85 29.51 -22.08
N ILE A 32 -16.23 29.30 -20.92
CA ILE A 32 -16.72 28.36 -19.91
C ILE A 32 -18.10 28.86 -19.49
N GLN A 33 -19.14 28.14 -19.89
CA GLN A 33 -20.52 28.50 -19.57
C GLN A 33 -20.66 28.76 -18.07
N ALA A 34 -21.30 29.87 -17.69
CA ALA A 34 -21.47 30.28 -16.28
C ALA A 34 -22.10 29.18 -15.39
N ASN A 35 -22.84 28.24 -15.97
CA ASN A 35 -23.37 27.07 -15.27
C ASN A 35 -22.29 26.07 -14.82
N VAL A 36 -21.18 25.96 -15.53
CA VAL A 36 -20.01 25.15 -15.12
C VAL A 36 -19.31 25.82 -13.93
N MET A 37 -19.13 27.15 -13.98
CA MET A 37 -18.63 27.95 -12.85
C MET A 37 -19.51 27.80 -11.61
N LYS A 38 -20.84 27.87 -11.74
CA LYS A 38 -21.78 27.60 -10.62
C LYS A 38 -21.64 26.20 -10.06
N ARG A 39 -21.49 25.16 -10.89
CA ARG A 39 -21.28 23.78 -10.41
C ARG A 39 -19.94 23.59 -9.69
N LEU A 40 -18.91 24.35 -10.05
CA LEU A 40 -17.60 24.34 -9.40
C LEU A 40 -17.61 25.09 -8.07
N THR A 41 -18.39 26.17 -7.95
CA THR A 41 -18.45 26.97 -6.72
C THR A 41 -19.49 26.49 -5.72
N THR A 42 -20.49 25.70 -6.16
CA THR A 42 -21.52 25.13 -5.28
C THR A 42 -21.08 23.76 -4.74
N ILE A 43 -19.92 23.69 -4.08
CA ILE A 43 -19.50 22.50 -3.32
C ILE A 43 -20.21 22.54 -1.96
N ASN A 44 -21.51 22.22 -1.95
CA ASN A 44 -22.26 21.93 -0.72
C ASN A 44 -22.01 20.48 -0.24
N ARG A 45 -20.77 20.00 -0.34
CA ARG A 45 -20.40 18.74 0.32
C ARG A 45 -19.94 19.10 1.73
N PRO A 46 -20.58 18.60 2.79
CA PRO A 46 -20.09 18.80 4.13
C PRO A 46 -18.64 18.30 4.17
N ILE A 47 -17.73 19.15 4.65
CA ILE A 47 -16.34 18.80 4.88
C ILE A 47 -16.36 17.64 5.87
N ARG A 48 -16.26 16.41 5.36
CA ARG A 48 -16.09 15.22 6.20
C ARG A 48 -14.69 15.34 6.77
N VAL A 49 -14.60 15.76 8.03
CA VAL A 49 -13.34 15.68 8.79
C VAL A 49 -12.89 14.23 8.68
N PRO A 50 -11.71 13.95 8.07
CA PRO A 50 -11.23 12.59 7.95
C PRO A 50 -11.14 11.99 9.34
N GLU A 51 -11.76 10.84 9.54
CA GLU A 51 -11.66 10.10 10.79
C GLU A 51 -10.18 9.84 11.07
N ARG A 52 -9.68 10.44 12.17
CA ARG A 52 -8.24 10.56 12.43
C ARG A 52 -7.65 9.24 12.88
N GLU A 53 -7.16 8.42 11.95
CA GLU A 53 -6.59 7.08 12.18
C GLU A 53 -5.84 6.94 13.51
N SER A 54 -6.07 5.83 14.22
CA SER A 54 -5.32 5.55 15.45
C SER A 54 -3.81 5.48 15.18
N ARG A 55 -3.00 6.14 16.02
CA ARG A 55 -1.54 6.09 15.92
C ARG A 55 -0.98 4.68 16.14
N ALA A 56 -1.68 3.84 16.89
CA ALA A 56 -1.35 2.42 17.06
C ALA A 56 -1.49 1.61 15.75
N LEU A 57 -2.17 2.16 14.73
CA LEU A 57 -2.32 1.58 13.40
C LEU A 57 -1.49 2.30 12.32
N SER A 58 -0.61 3.22 12.73
CA SER A 58 0.31 3.90 11.81
C SER A 58 1.15 2.89 11.03
N GLY A 59 1.68 3.28 9.86
CA GLY A 59 2.57 2.41 9.10
C GLY A 59 3.78 1.94 9.91
N LYS A 60 4.35 2.80 10.77
CA LYS A 60 5.46 2.41 11.65
C LYS A 60 5.02 1.45 12.74
N SER A 61 3.88 1.68 13.38
CA SER A 61 3.29 0.75 14.36
C SER A 61 3.09 -0.64 13.76
N LEU A 62 2.51 -0.71 12.56
CA LEU A 62 2.30 -1.98 11.87
C LEU A 62 3.61 -2.67 11.48
N MET A 63 4.64 -1.90 11.10
CA MET A 63 5.98 -2.45 10.83
C MET A 63 6.60 -3.01 12.10
N THR A 64 6.46 -2.32 13.24
CA THR A 64 6.93 -2.83 14.53
C THR A 64 6.22 -4.13 14.90
N LEU A 65 4.88 -4.17 14.78
CA LEU A 65 4.09 -5.38 15.03
C LEU A 65 4.51 -6.54 14.14
N ALA A 66 4.75 -6.28 12.85
CA ALA A 66 5.17 -7.30 11.91
C ALA A 66 6.53 -7.95 12.25
N ARG A 67 7.41 -7.23 12.97
CA ARG A 67 8.66 -7.79 13.46
C ARG A 67 8.46 -8.69 14.68
N LEU A 68 7.46 -8.41 15.49
CA LEU A 68 7.14 -9.18 16.71
C LEU A 68 6.30 -10.43 16.39
N ILE A 69 5.51 -10.37 15.33
CA ILE A 69 4.59 -11.44 14.88
C ILE A 69 5.00 -11.87 13.47
N PRO A 70 5.98 -12.78 13.34
CA PRO A 70 6.41 -13.29 12.03
C PRO A 70 5.38 -14.23 11.38
N GLU A 71 4.41 -14.76 12.12
CA GLU A 71 3.35 -15.65 11.63
C GLU A 71 2.21 -14.88 10.95
N GLY A 72 2.55 -13.93 10.08
CA GLY A 72 1.59 -13.05 9.41
C GLY A 72 0.51 -13.79 8.64
N LEU A 73 0.83 -14.91 7.99
CA LEU A 73 -0.16 -15.71 7.25
C LEU A 73 -1.22 -16.31 8.17
N THR A 74 -0.82 -16.79 9.36
CA THR A 74 -1.76 -17.25 10.39
C THR A 74 -2.61 -16.08 10.90
N LEU A 75 -1.98 -14.92 11.14
CA LEU A 75 -2.70 -13.72 11.55
C LEU A 75 -3.75 -13.29 10.51
N ALA A 76 -3.46 -13.45 9.22
CA ALA A 76 -4.42 -13.15 8.16
C ALA A 76 -5.71 -13.97 8.27
N VAL A 77 -5.62 -15.23 8.69
CA VAL A 77 -6.77 -16.12 8.90
C VAL A 77 -7.63 -15.59 10.05
N HIS A 78 -7.03 -15.23 11.18
CA HIS A 78 -7.76 -14.65 12.33
C HIS A 78 -8.35 -13.27 12.02
N LEU A 79 -7.70 -12.49 11.14
CA LEU A 79 -8.23 -11.22 10.64
C LEU A 79 -9.31 -11.41 9.55
N GLN A 80 -9.69 -12.65 9.25
CA GLN A 80 -10.71 -13.01 8.26
C GLN A 80 -10.43 -12.44 6.87
N LEU A 81 -9.16 -12.42 6.46
CA LEU A 81 -8.81 -12.07 5.10
C LEU A 81 -9.21 -13.21 4.14
N PRO A 82 -9.65 -12.91 2.90
CA PRO A 82 -10.00 -13.96 1.95
C PRO A 82 -8.81 -14.86 1.63
N ASP A 83 -9.03 -16.17 1.57
CA ASP A 83 -7.97 -17.16 1.29
C ASP A 83 -7.20 -16.84 0.01
N SER A 84 -7.89 -16.41 -1.05
CA SER A 84 -7.25 -15.98 -2.30
C SER A 84 -6.27 -14.82 -2.13
N THR A 85 -6.53 -13.92 -1.17
CA THR A 85 -5.60 -12.84 -0.79
C THR A 85 -4.40 -13.42 -0.05
N ILE A 86 -4.63 -14.30 0.93
CA ILE A 86 -3.57 -14.93 1.72
C ILE A 86 -2.62 -15.71 0.80
N THR A 87 -3.18 -16.54 -0.07
CA THR A 87 -2.45 -17.28 -1.11
C THR A 87 -1.71 -16.34 -2.07
N GLY A 88 -2.34 -15.27 -2.54
CA GLY A 88 -1.71 -14.30 -3.43
C GLY A 88 -0.51 -13.58 -2.78
N ILE A 89 -0.64 -13.18 -1.50
CA ILE A 89 0.47 -12.60 -0.73
C ILE A 89 1.55 -13.65 -0.47
N GLY A 90 1.18 -14.90 -0.18
CA GLY A 90 2.11 -16.01 0.00
C GLY A 90 2.95 -16.28 -1.25
N PHE A 91 2.32 -16.33 -2.43
CA PHE A 91 3.04 -16.49 -3.70
C PHE A 91 3.97 -15.30 -3.97
N ASP A 92 3.51 -14.07 -3.73
CA ASP A 92 4.36 -12.89 -3.91
C ASP A 92 5.56 -12.88 -2.95
N ALA A 93 5.38 -13.38 -1.73
CA ALA A 93 6.47 -13.53 -0.77
C ALA A 93 7.54 -14.51 -1.26
N LEU A 94 7.11 -15.65 -1.83
CA LEU A 94 8.00 -16.65 -2.39
C LEU A 94 8.72 -16.14 -3.64
N SER A 95 8.03 -15.42 -4.53
CA SER A 95 8.64 -14.93 -5.77
C SER A 95 9.65 -13.80 -5.55
N ASN A 96 9.46 -12.99 -4.50
CA ASN A 96 10.32 -11.86 -4.19
C ASN A 96 11.30 -12.12 -3.03
N ASN A 97 11.39 -13.37 -2.55
CA ASN A 97 12.19 -13.76 -1.37
C ASN A 97 11.98 -12.83 -0.15
N LEU A 98 10.72 -12.51 0.15
CA LEU A 98 10.40 -11.66 1.30
C LEU A 98 10.67 -12.39 2.61
N ASN A 99 11.21 -11.67 3.60
CA ASN A 99 11.31 -12.21 4.95
C ASN A 99 9.92 -12.25 5.62
N MET A 100 9.79 -13.06 6.68
CA MET A 100 8.50 -13.25 7.37
C MET A 100 7.92 -11.95 7.96
N SER A 101 8.77 -11.01 8.39
CA SER A 101 8.29 -9.70 8.86
C SER A 101 7.72 -8.83 7.73
N ASP A 102 8.29 -8.87 6.52
CA ASP A 102 7.77 -8.15 5.37
C ASP A 102 6.43 -8.73 4.93
N VAL A 103 6.29 -10.06 4.95
CA VAL A 103 5.02 -10.75 4.69
C VAL A 103 3.95 -10.31 5.70
N SER A 104 4.29 -10.35 6.98
CA SER A 104 3.39 -9.93 8.07
C SER A 104 3.00 -8.46 7.94
N TYR A 105 3.95 -7.60 7.57
CA TYR A 105 3.68 -6.19 7.33
C TYR A 105 2.74 -5.97 6.13
N LYS A 106 2.95 -6.68 5.01
CA LYS A 106 2.06 -6.60 3.84
C LYS A 106 0.63 -7.06 4.17
N ILE A 107 0.49 -8.09 4.98
CA ILE A 107 -0.81 -8.59 5.47
C ILE A 107 -1.50 -7.53 6.31
N LEU A 108 -0.81 -6.98 7.31
CA LEU A 108 -1.34 -5.92 8.18
C LEU A 108 -1.74 -4.67 7.38
N LEU A 109 -0.93 -4.26 6.40
CA LEU A 109 -1.24 -3.15 5.50
C LEU A 109 -2.45 -3.44 4.62
N TYR A 110 -2.61 -4.67 4.13
CA TYR A 110 -3.77 -5.05 3.35
C TYR A 110 -5.04 -5.05 4.21
N TRP A 111 -4.99 -5.68 5.39
CA TRP A 111 -6.08 -5.69 6.35
C TRP A 111 -6.53 -4.27 6.74
N LYS A 112 -5.59 -3.41 7.12
CA LYS A 112 -5.86 -2.00 7.47
C LYS A 112 -6.60 -1.26 6.35
N ARG A 113 -6.28 -1.54 5.08
CA ARG A 113 -6.96 -0.92 3.92
C ARG A 113 -8.40 -1.40 3.75
N LYS A 114 -8.76 -2.57 4.30
CA LYS A 114 -10.12 -3.13 4.27
C LYS A 114 -10.97 -2.69 5.45
N CYS A 115 -10.36 -2.26 6.56
CA CYS A 115 -11.08 -1.75 7.72
C CYS A 115 -11.89 -0.50 7.37
N LYS A 116 -13.21 -0.56 7.59
CA LYS A 116 -14.13 0.57 7.39
C LYS A 116 -13.99 1.60 8.51
N ASP A 117 -13.86 1.13 9.75
CA ASP A 117 -13.54 1.91 10.94
C ASP A 117 -12.02 1.86 11.17
N LYS A 118 -11.38 3.03 11.28
CA LYS A 118 -9.92 3.17 11.47
C LYS A 118 -9.51 3.48 12.92
N GLN A 119 -10.45 3.39 13.85
CA GLN A 119 -10.31 3.65 15.27
C GLN A 119 -10.46 2.35 16.07
N LEU A 120 -11.45 2.32 16.95
CA LEU A 120 -11.63 1.34 18.00
C LEU A 120 -12.03 -0.01 17.43
N GLY A 121 -12.85 -0.05 16.37
CA GLY A 121 -13.28 -1.30 15.75
C GLY A 121 -12.10 -2.09 15.17
N ALA A 122 -11.23 -1.44 14.40
CA ALA A 122 -10.04 -2.08 13.84
C ALA A 122 -9.06 -2.53 14.94
N VAL A 123 -8.82 -1.69 15.95
CA VAL A 123 -7.93 -2.07 17.07
C VAL A 123 -8.51 -3.24 17.87
N LYS A 124 -9.82 -3.27 18.14
CA LYS A 124 -10.47 -4.40 18.82
C LYS A 124 -10.37 -5.69 18.01
N GLN A 125 -10.57 -5.63 16.69
CA GLN A 125 -10.42 -6.80 15.85
C GLN A 125 -8.98 -7.33 15.87
N LEU A 126 -8.00 -6.44 15.71
CA LEU A 126 -6.58 -6.81 15.75
C LEU A 126 -6.21 -7.43 17.10
N THR A 127 -6.59 -6.79 18.20
CA THR A 127 -6.28 -7.29 19.55
C THR A 127 -6.96 -8.63 19.84
N SER A 128 -8.18 -8.87 19.34
CA SER A 128 -8.82 -10.20 19.42
C SER A 128 -8.01 -11.26 18.67
N ALA A 129 -7.65 -11.00 17.42
CA ALA A 129 -6.86 -11.92 16.60
C ALA A 129 -5.50 -12.23 17.24
N LEU A 130 -4.84 -11.22 17.82
CA LEU A 130 -3.60 -11.41 18.56
C LEU A 130 -3.79 -12.31 19.78
N ARG A 131 -4.85 -12.10 20.58
CA ARG A 131 -5.14 -12.98 21.73
C ARG A 131 -5.46 -14.41 21.32
N GLU A 132 -6.19 -14.63 20.22
CA GLU A 132 -6.46 -15.97 19.69
C GLU A 132 -5.17 -16.70 19.30
N MET A 133 -4.17 -15.96 18.84
CA MET A 133 -2.82 -16.45 18.53
C MET A 133 -1.89 -16.48 19.75
N SER A 134 -2.42 -16.33 20.98
CA SER A 134 -1.67 -16.29 22.26
C SER A 134 -0.71 -15.10 22.44
N TYR A 135 -0.87 -14.02 21.66
CA TYR A 135 -0.12 -12.77 21.80
C TYR A 135 -0.80 -11.79 22.76
N HIS A 136 -1.04 -12.23 24.00
CA HIS A 136 -1.80 -11.46 24.97
C HIS A 136 -1.13 -10.12 25.32
N SER A 137 0.17 -10.15 25.64
CA SER A 137 0.90 -8.94 26.06
C SER A 137 1.01 -7.91 24.92
N ILE A 138 1.24 -8.37 23.68
CA ILE A 138 1.23 -7.48 22.51
C ILE A 138 -0.17 -6.89 22.29
N ALA A 139 -1.23 -7.69 22.45
CA ALA A 139 -2.60 -7.20 22.32
C ALA A 139 -2.93 -6.13 23.38
N ASP A 140 -2.50 -6.33 24.62
CA ASP A 140 -2.65 -5.36 25.71
C ASP A 140 -1.89 -4.07 25.38
N ALA A 141 -0.61 -4.17 24.99
CA ALA A 141 0.21 -3.01 24.62
C ALA A 141 -0.37 -2.21 23.44
N VAL A 142 -0.90 -2.88 22.40
CA VAL A 142 -1.56 -2.21 21.26
C VAL A 142 -2.82 -1.47 21.72
N LEU A 143 -3.61 -2.07 22.61
CA LEU A 143 -4.82 -1.46 23.15
C LEU A 143 -4.47 -0.22 23.99
N ASP A 144 -3.45 -0.30 24.83
CA ASP A 144 -2.97 0.82 25.65
C ASP A 144 -2.41 1.96 24.79
N CYS A 145 -1.63 1.64 23.74
CA CYS A 145 -1.18 2.63 22.77
C CYS A 145 -2.36 3.32 22.07
N HIS A 146 -3.41 2.58 21.73
CA HIS A 146 -4.62 3.16 21.14
C HIS A 146 -5.32 4.13 22.10
N GLN A 147 -5.56 3.71 23.35
CA GLN A 147 -6.20 4.55 24.38
C GLN A 147 -5.38 5.79 24.71
N GLY A 148 -4.05 5.67 24.73
CA GLY A 148 -3.13 6.78 24.95
C GLY A 148 -2.89 7.67 23.72
N HIS A 149 -3.50 7.38 22.56
CA HIS A 149 -3.20 8.01 21.27
C HIS A 149 -1.69 8.06 20.96
N LYS A 150 -0.97 6.97 21.28
CA LYS A 150 0.47 6.81 21.06
C LYS A 150 0.75 5.91 19.86
N GLU A 151 1.95 6.06 19.31
CA GLU A 151 2.49 5.12 18.34
C GLU A 151 2.93 3.85 19.07
N PHE A 152 2.76 2.69 18.44
CA PHE A 152 3.22 1.42 18.98
C PHE A 152 4.70 1.24 18.65
N THR A 153 5.54 1.21 19.69
CA THR A 153 6.99 1.03 19.58
C THR A 153 7.43 -0.26 20.28
N PRO A 154 8.65 -0.77 19.99
CA PRO A 154 9.16 -1.97 20.65
C PRO A 154 9.20 -1.85 22.18
N ASP A 155 9.37 -0.63 22.71
CA ASP A 155 9.44 -0.36 24.15
C ASP A 155 8.09 -0.52 24.87
N CYS A 156 7.00 -0.64 24.10
CA CYS A 156 5.65 -0.82 24.64
C CYS A 156 5.40 -2.27 25.09
N VAL A 157 6.31 -3.19 24.79
CA VAL A 157 6.19 -4.62 25.09
C VAL A 157 7.21 -5.01 26.14
N SER A 158 6.81 -5.83 27.11
CA SER A 158 7.70 -6.28 28.19
C SER A 158 8.92 -7.02 27.65
N HIS A 159 10.09 -6.75 28.23
CA HIS A 159 11.39 -7.29 27.79
C HIS A 159 11.42 -8.82 27.70
N ASP A 160 10.70 -9.53 28.57
CA ASP A 160 10.68 -10.99 28.60
C ASP A 160 10.16 -11.62 27.29
N GLU A 161 9.18 -11.01 26.63
CA GLU A 161 8.68 -11.50 25.32
C GLU A 161 9.64 -11.18 24.17
N LEU A 162 10.35 -10.04 24.26
CA LEU A 162 11.34 -9.61 23.28
C LEU A 162 12.53 -10.58 23.25
N PHE A 163 13.02 -10.97 24.43
CA PHE A 163 14.13 -11.93 24.55
C PHE A 163 13.73 -13.36 24.19
N ALA A 164 12.54 -13.83 24.62
CA ALA A 164 12.06 -15.17 24.28
C ALA A 164 11.95 -15.40 22.77
N ARG A 165 11.71 -14.35 21.98
CA ARG A 165 11.50 -14.44 20.52
C ARG A 165 12.75 -14.11 19.70
N VAL A 166 13.66 -13.30 20.23
CA VAL A 166 14.98 -13.08 19.61
C VAL A 166 15.89 -14.30 19.82
N ALA A 167 15.78 -14.99 20.96
CA ALA A 167 16.63 -16.14 21.30
C ALA A 167 16.34 -17.40 20.46
N VAL A 168 15.15 -17.53 19.84
CA VAL A 168 14.81 -18.66 18.95
C VAL A 168 15.51 -18.56 17.57
N LYS A 169 16.23 -17.46 17.30
CA LYS A 169 16.92 -17.20 16.02
C LYS A 169 18.45 -17.23 16.10
N SER A 170 19.04 -17.79 17.16
CA SER A 170 20.50 -18.03 17.23
C SER A 170 20.84 -19.50 17.05
#